data_AF-M6D6H2-F1
#
_entry.id   AF-M6D6H2-F1
#
_cell.length_a   1.000
_cell.length_b   1.000
_cell.length_c   1.000
_cell.angle_alpha   90.00
_cell.angle_beta   90.00
_cell.angle_gamma   90.00
#
_symmetry.space_group_name_H-M   'P 1'
#
loop_
_entity.id
_entity.type
_entity.pdbx_description
1 polymer ?
#
loop_
_entity_poly.entity_id
_entity_poly.type
_entity_poly.pdbx_seq_one_letter_code
_entity_poly.pdbx_strand_id
1 'polypeptide(L)'
;MLKSKNSLNKTIRTDLPDNRYEGRSDIARAVQQLGEFKRERDRIKGKTDDQIGKLLLDLQNEVSPLDLKIQHIASGIKFYADHHPEELFPDPEYKTCKLTTGTLRLRKVPPSVKTRGTAKFYEKILVEYGLLERFNGLVSRLNGVYLRVKIELDKERILSEPLKAMKKIGIQMNEEAERLYIAPNETELEIEAVEDAA
;
A
#
# COMPACT_ATOMS: atom_id res chain seq x y z
N MET A 1 -19.33 34.54 12.56
CA MET A 1 -18.38 35.12 11.60
C MET A 1 -17.50 34.02 11.01
N LEU A 2 -17.86 33.51 9.84
CA LEU A 2 -17.09 32.50 9.10
C LEU A 2 -16.19 33.24 8.10
N LYS A 3 -14.99 33.65 8.51
CA LYS A 3 -13.98 34.18 7.59
C LYS A 3 -13.07 33.05 7.11
N SER A 4 -13.39 32.62 5.89
CA SER A 4 -12.43 32.36 4.81
C SER A 4 -11.26 31.41 5.09
N LYS A 5 -11.50 30.11 4.93
CA LYS A 5 -10.45 29.16 4.50
C LYS A 5 -9.96 29.43 3.06
N ASN A 6 -10.52 30.43 2.38
CA ASN A 6 -10.23 30.76 0.99
C ASN A 6 -9.14 31.83 0.81
N SER A 7 -8.56 32.38 1.89
CA SER A 7 -7.55 33.45 1.78
C SER A 7 -6.11 32.93 1.69
N LEU A 8 -5.82 31.71 2.16
CA LEU A 8 -4.45 31.15 2.11
C LEU A 8 -4.03 30.73 0.70
N ASN A 9 -4.97 30.33 -0.16
CA ASN A 9 -4.69 29.99 -1.56
C ASN A 9 -4.57 31.21 -2.48
N LYS A 10 -4.98 32.41 -2.03
CA LYS A 10 -4.97 33.62 -2.86
C LYS A 10 -3.62 34.34 -2.85
N THR A 11 -2.80 34.11 -1.84
CA THR A 11 -1.54 34.83 -1.61
C THR A 11 -0.30 34.18 -2.22
N ILE A 12 -0.38 32.97 -2.79
CA ILE A 12 0.78 32.27 -3.40
C ILE A 12 0.78 32.44 -4.94
N ARG A 13 0.26 33.57 -5.44
CA ARG A 13 0.29 33.93 -6.87
C ARG A 13 1.01 35.26 -7.08
N THR A 14 2.18 35.44 -6.47
CA THR A 14 2.86 36.74 -6.48
C THR A 14 3.93 36.89 -7.57
N ASP A 15 4.14 35.87 -8.41
CA ASP A 15 5.36 35.78 -9.22
C ASP A 15 5.11 35.25 -10.66
N LEU A 16 3.88 34.87 -10.98
CA LEU A 16 3.54 34.23 -12.25
C LEU A 16 2.78 35.21 -13.15
N PRO A 17 3.07 35.27 -14.46
CA PRO A 17 2.33 36.11 -15.40
C PRO A 17 0.85 35.69 -15.44
N ASP A 18 -0.03 36.63 -15.80
CA ASP A 18 -1.43 36.29 -16.07
C ASP A 18 -1.45 35.22 -17.16
N ASN A 19 -2.13 34.08 -16.88
CA ASN A 19 -2.17 32.87 -17.72
C ASN A 19 -2.94 33.04 -19.05
N ARG A 20 -2.72 34.17 -19.72
CA ARG A 20 -3.24 34.52 -21.04
C ARG A 20 -2.11 34.32 -22.04
N TYR A 21 -2.09 33.14 -22.66
CA TYR A 21 -1.13 32.81 -23.70
C TYR A 21 -1.73 33.13 -25.07
N GLU A 22 -1.07 33.97 -25.84
CA GLU A 22 -1.60 34.44 -27.14
C GLU A 22 -1.02 33.64 -28.32
N GLY A 23 0.14 33.00 -28.12
CA GLY A 23 0.80 32.21 -29.17
C GLY A 23 1.49 30.92 -28.71
N ARG A 24 1.88 30.09 -29.69
CA ARG A 24 2.64 28.85 -29.47
C ARG A 24 3.97 29.09 -28.75
N SER A 25 4.61 30.24 -28.98
CA SER A 25 5.82 30.67 -28.28
C SER A 25 5.61 30.84 -26.77
N ASP A 26 4.43 31.33 -26.38
CA ASP A 26 4.12 31.59 -24.98
C ASP A 26 3.81 30.30 -24.25
N ILE A 27 3.13 29.37 -24.93
CA ILE A 27 2.92 27.99 -24.45
C ILE A 27 4.26 27.28 -24.29
N ALA A 28 5.17 27.39 -25.25
CA ALA A 28 6.50 26.78 -25.17
C ALA A 28 7.30 27.31 -23.97
N ARG A 29 7.27 28.63 -23.72
CA ARG A 29 7.88 29.25 -22.53
C ARG A 29 7.21 28.77 -21.24
N ALA A 30 5.88 28.65 -21.21
CA ALA A 30 5.15 28.15 -20.06
C ALA A 30 5.49 26.68 -19.75
N VAL A 31 5.64 25.83 -20.78
CA VAL A 31 6.07 24.44 -20.62
C VAL A 31 7.52 24.35 -20.12
N GLN A 32 8.40 25.24 -20.58
CA GLN A 32 9.77 25.35 -20.06
C GLN A 32 9.78 25.73 -18.57
N GLN A 33 9.06 26.78 -18.19
CA GLN A 33 8.92 27.22 -16.80
C GLN A 33 8.32 26.12 -15.92
N LEU A 34 7.32 25.38 -16.43
CA LEU A 34 6.75 24.22 -15.74
C LEU A 34 7.83 23.15 -15.48
N GLY A 35 8.70 22.88 -16.45
CA GLY A 35 9.84 21.96 -16.29
C GLY A 35 10.85 22.44 -15.24
N GLU A 36 11.19 23.72 -15.24
CA GLU A 36 12.10 24.33 -14.26
C GLU A 36 11.54 24.21 -12.84
N PHE A 37 10.26 24.54 -12.64
CA PHE A 37 9.60 24.38 -11.35
C PHE A 37 9.47 22.93 -10.91
N LYS A 38 9.20 22.01 -11.85
CA LYS A 38 9.16 20.57 -11.57
C LYS A 38 10.52 20.08 -11.05
N ARG A 39 11.62 20.45 -11.71
CA ARG A 39 12.98 20.08 -11.30
C ARG A 39 13.37 20.67 -9.95
N GLU A 40 13.03 21.92 -9.68
CA GLU A 40 13.32 22.54 -8.38
C GLU A 40 12.52 21.87 -7.27
N ARG A 41 11.23 21.59 -7.50
CA ARG A 41 10.40 20.82 -6.57
C ARG A 41 11.00 19.45 -6.30
N ASP A 42 11.40 18.72 -7.33
CA ASP A 42 11.92 17.36 -7.19
C ASP A 42 13.29 17.36 -6.49
N ARG A 43 14.12 18.39 -6.70
CA ARG A 43 15.37 18.62 -5.95
C ARG A 43 15.10 18.86 -4.46
N ILE A 44 14.15 19.74 -4.13
CA ILE A 44 13.78 20.02 -2.73
C ILE A 44 13.23 18.74 -2.10
N LYS A 45 12.33 18.04 -2.80
CA LYS A 45 11.74 16.79 -2.32
C LYS A 45 12.81 15.72 -2.08
N GLY A 46 13.74 15.52 -3.01
CA GLY A 46 14.84 14.57 -2.86
C GLY A 46 15.69 14.88 -1.62
N LYS A 47 16.07 16.14 -1.40
CA LYS A 47 16.79 16.56 -0.18
C LYS A 47 16.00 16.27 1.10
N THR A 48 14.68 16.49 1.09
CA THR A 48 13.81 16.20 2.23
C THR A 48 13.66 14.70 2.46
N ASP A 49 13.49 13.91 1.40
CA ASP A 49 13.37 12.45 1.48
C ASP A 49 14.66 11.82 2.05
N ASP A 50 15.84 12.35 1.66
CA ASP A 50 17.12 11.94 2.25
C ASP A 50 17.20 12.26 3.75
N GLN A 51 16.71 13.44 4.16
CA GLN A 51 16.64 13.82 5.58
C GLN A 51 15.67 12.94 6.37
N ILE A 52 14.51 12.62 5.79
CA ILE A 52 13.54 11.70 6.37
C ILE A 52 14.18 10.32 6.54
N GLY A 53 14.91 9.83 5.54
CA GLY A 53 15.63 8.56 5.61
C GLY A 53 16.61 8.50 6.77
N LYS A 54 17.39 9.57 6.98
CA LYS A 54 18.31 9.68 8.12
C LYS A 54 17.56 9.68 9.45
N LEU A 55 16.53 10.49 9.59
CA LEU A 55 15.72 10.57 10.80
C LEU A 55 15.05 9.23 11.15
N LEU A 56 14.56 8.50 10.13
CA LEU A 56 13.97 7.18 10.33
C LEU A 56 15.00 6.14 10.76
N LEU A 57 16.22 6.20 10.20
CA LEU A 57 17.31 5.31 10.60
C LEU A 57 17.75 5.59 12.04
N ASP A 58 17.91 6.86 12.40
CA ASP A 58 18.28 7.25 13.77
C ASP A 58 17.20 6.82 14.77
N LEU A 59 15.92 7.07 14.45
CA LEU A 59 14.79 6.60 15.26
C LEU A 59 14.79 5.07 15.40
N GLN A 60 15.03 4.34 14.32
CA GLN A 60 15.08 2.88 14.36
C GLN A 60 16.21 2.37 15.26
N ASN A 61 17.37 3.02 15.22
CA ASN A 61 18.52 2.68 16.06
C ASN A 61 18.24 2.92 17.55
N GLU A 62 17.50 3.97 17.89
CA GLU A 62 17.11 4.26 19.28
C GLU A 62 15.98 3.38 19.80
N VAL A 63 14.98 3.11 18.96
CA VAL A 63 13.75 2.39 19.35
C VAL A 63 13.95 0.87 19.35
N SER A 64 14.70 0.32 18.39
CA SER A 64 14.88 -1.14 18.25
C SER A 64 15.37 -1.84 19.54
N PRO A 65 16.38 -1.31 20.27
CA PRO A 65 16.80 -1.88 21.54
C PRO A 65 15.73 -1.81 22.63
N LEU A 66 14.90 -0.77 22.64
CA LEU A 66 13.79 -0.62 23.59
C LEU A 66 12.68 -1.62 23.27
N ASP A 67 12.32 -1.78 22.00
CA ASP A 67 11.33 -2.76 21.55
C ASP A 67 11.74 -4.18 21.93
N LEU A 68 13.01 -4.55 21.77
CA LEU A 68 13.53 -5.85 22.19
C LEU A 68 13.42 -6.06 23.71
N LYS A 69 13.75 -5.04 24.52
CA LYS A 69 13.59 -5.09 25.97
C LYS A 69 12.12 -5.23 26.38
N ILE A 70 11.22 -4.47 25.74
CA ILE A 70 9.77 -4.53 25.96
C ILE A 70 9.24 -5.92 25.62
N GLN A 71 9.61 -6.48 24.46
CA GLN A 71 9.20 -7.81 24.04
C GLN A 71 9.68 -8.90 25.00
N HIS A 72 10.93 -8.80 25.47
CA HIS A 72 11.48 -9.74 26.45
C HIS A 72 10.68 -9.72 27.76
N ILE A 73 10.43 -8.53 28.32
CA ILE A 73 9.65 -8.36 29.56
C ILE A 73 8.20 -8.83 29.36
N ALA A 74 7.56 -8.43 28.27
CA ALA A 74 6.18 -8.82 27.96
C ALA A 74 6.03 -10.34 27.81
N SER A 75 7.03 -11.00 27.22
CA SER A 75 7.07 -12.46 27.10
C SER A 75 7.19 -13.13 28.47
N GLY A 76 8.01 -12.59 29.37
CA GLY A 76 8.11 -13.06 30.76
C GLY A 76 6.79 -12.90 31.53
N ILE A 77 6.13 -11.75 31.41
CA ILE A 77 4.81 -11.49 32.03
C ILE A 77 3.77 -12.49 31.50
N LYS A 78 3.74 -12.71 30.18
CA LYS A 78 2.85 -13.69 29.56
C LYS A 78 3.13 -15.11 30.07
N PHE A 79 4.41 -15.52 30.11
CA PHE A 79 4.79 -16.84 30.60
C PHE A 79 4.30 -17.07 32.02
N TYR A 80 4.50 -16.11 32.92
CA TYR A 80 4.01 -16.21 34.29
C TYR A 80 2.47 -16.23 34.35
N ALA A 81 1.79 -15.37 33.59
CA ALA A 81 0.32 -15.33 33.57
C ALA A 81 -0.34 -16.60 33.03
N ASP A 82 0.34 -17.31 32.12
CA ASP A 82 -0.12 -18.60 31.59
C ASP A 82 0.04 -19.74 32.63
N HIS A 83 1.03 -19.69 33.52
CA HIS A 83 1.30 -20.73 34.54
C HIS A 83 0.59 -20.49 35.88
N HIS A 84 0.22 -19.24 36.18
CA HIS A 84 -0.46 -18.84 37.42
C HIS A 84 -1.77 -18.08 37.15
N PRO A 85 -2.71 -18.65 36.37
CA PRO A 85 -3.94 -17.95 36.02
C PRO A 85 -4.86 -17.72 37.24
N GLU A 86 -4.90 -18.66 38.19
CA GLU A 86 -5.74 -18.59 39.38
C GLU A 86 -5.30 -17.49 40.35
N GLU A 87 -3.99 -17.22 40.42
CA GLU A 87 -3.40 -16.17 41.27
C GLU A 87 -3.69 -14.77 40.73
N LEU A 88 -3.65 -14.61 39.40
CA LEU A 88 -3.83 -13.31 38.74
C LEU A 88 -5.31 -13.02 38.41
N PHE A 89 -6.11 -14.05 38.15
CA PHE A 89 -7.52 -13.94 37.74
C PHE A 89 -8.38 -14.88 38.60
N PRO A 90 -8.58 -14.57 39.89
CA PRO A 90 -9.33 -15.43 40.82
C PRO A 90 -10.82 -15.53 40.47
N ASP A 91 -11.36 -14.55 39.74
CA ASP A 91 -12.74 -14.54 39.28
C ASP A 91 -12.82 -14.92 37.78
N PRO A 92 -13.53 -16.02 37.43
CA PRO A 92 -13.72 -16.46 36.04
C PRO A 92 -14.39 -15.43 35.12
N GLU A 93 -15.20 -14.53 35.68
CA GLU A 93 -15.96 -13.52 34.95
C GLU A 93 -15.15 -12.22 34.76
N TYR A 94 -14.28 -11.89 35.72
CA TYR A 94 -13.43 -10.70 35.68
C TYR A 94 -11.99 -11.02 35.29
N LYS A 95 -11.74 -11.05 33.98
CA LYS A 95 -10.39 -11.25 33.41
C LYS A 95 -9.52 -9.99 33.43
N THR A 96 -9.53 -9.25 34.53
CA THR A 96 -8.72 -8.05 34.74
C THR A 96 -8.02 -8.11 36.09
N CYS A 97 -6.69 -8.10 36.10
CA CYS A 97 -5.86 -7.99 37.29
C CYS A 97 -5.34 -6.54 37.39
N LYS A 98 -5.65 -5.84 38.49
CA LYS A 98 -5.10 -4.51 38.78
C LYS A 98 -3.86 -4.66 39.65
N LEU A 99 -2.73 -4.18 39.16
CA LEU A 99 -1.47 -4.06 39.89
C LEU A 99 -1.28 -2.60 40.32
N THR A 100 -0.38 -2.36 41.27
CA THR A 100 -0.04 -1.00 41.72
C THR A 100 0.53 -0.12 40.60
N THR A 101 1.19 -0.73 39.60
CA THR A 101 1.86 -0.04 38.48
C THR A 101 1.13 -0.15 37.15
N GLY A 102 0.03 -0.91 37.06
CA GLY A 102 -0.66 -1.14 35.79
C GLY A 102 -1.80 -2.15 35.87
N THR A 103 -2.36 -2.54 34.73
CA THR A 103 -3.44 -3.54 34.68
C THR A 103 -3.19 -4.59 33.62
N LEU A 104 -3.34 -5.87 33.97
CA LEU A 104 -3.34 -6.98 33.03
C LEU A 104 -4.79 -7.32 32.69
N ARG A 105 -5.11 -7.44 31.41
CA ARG A 105 -6.47 -7.77 30.93
C ARG A 105 -6.39 -8.87 29.90
N LEU A 106 -7.14 -9.95 30.12
CA LEU A 106 -7.35 -10.93 29.07
C LEU A 106 -8.63 -10.57 28.31
N ARG A 107 -8.47 -10.20 27.05
CA ARG A 107 -9.59 -9.89 26.16
C ARG A 107 -9.82 -11.04 25.19
N LYS A 108 -11.07 -11.44 25.02
CA LYS A 108 -11.48 -12.26 23.88
C LYS A 108 -11.54 -11.37 22.64
N VAL A 109 -10.65 -11.61 21.68
CA VAL A 109 -10.71 -10.96 20.37
C VAL A 109 -11.67 -11.78 19.50
N PRO A 110 -12.69 -11.17 18.86
CA PRO A 110 -13.61 -11.89 17.99
C PRO A 110 -12.85 -12.45 16.76
N PRO A 111 -13.29 -13.60 16.22
CA PRO A 111 -12.67 -14.17 15.03
C PRO A 111 -12.79 -13.18 13.86
N SER A 112 -11.68 -12.94 13.15
CA SER A 112 -11.63 -12.15 11.92
C SER A 112 -11.04 -12.99 10.79
N VAL A 113 -11.58 -12.85 9.57
CA VAL A 113 -11.08 -13.57 8.38
C VAL A 113 -10.28 -12.59 7.53
N LYS A 114 -8.97 -12.79 7.48
CA LYS A 114 -8.11 -12.15 6.47
C LYS A 114 -8.16 -13.01 5.20
N THR A 115 -8.79 -12.52 4.13
CA THR A 115 -8.79 -13.20 2.82
C THR A 115 -7.45 -12.98 2.12
N ARG A 116 -6.47 -13.80 2.48
CA ARG A 116 -5.32 -14.10 1.61
C ARG A 116 -5.87 -15.08 0.57
N GLY A 117 -5.94 -14.70 -0.72
CA GLY A 117 -6.54 -15.53 -1.78
C GLY A 117 -6.11 -17.00 -1.66
N THR A 118 -6.96 -17.81 -1.03
CA THR A 118 -6.60 -19.14 -0.52
C THR A 118 -7.14 -20.16 -1.51
N ALA A 119 -6.43 -21.27 -1.70
CA ALA A 119 -6.83 -22.36 -2.59
C ALA A 119 -8.31 -22.76 -2.40
N LYS A 120 -8.79 -22.80 -1.15
CA LYS A 120 -10.20 -23.10 -0.81
C LYS A 120 -11.24 -22.13 -1.38
N PHE A 121 -10.89 -20.86 -1.57
CA PHE A 121 -11.78 -19.88 -2.20
C PHE A 121 -11.87 -20.11 -3.72
N TYR A 122 -10.73 -20.42 -4.35
CA TYR A 122 -10.69 -20.82 -5.75
C TYR A 122 -11.37 -22.17 -5.99
N GLU A 123 -11.18 -23.15 -5.10
CA GLU A 123 -11.90 -24.42 -5.11
C GLU A 123 -13.41 -24.21 -5.02
N LYS A 124 -13.88 -23.28 -4.16
CA LYS A 124 -15.31 -22.95 -4.06
C LYS A 124 -15.88 -22.39 -5.37
N ILE A 125 -15.16 -21.48 -6.02
CA ILE A 125 -15.54 -20.96 -7.36
C ILE A 125 -15.51 -22.11 -8.39
N LEU A 126 -14.46 -22.92 -8.39
CA LEU A 126 -14.34 -24.04 -9.33
C LEU A 126 -15.44 -25.09 -9.13
N VAL A 127 -15.90 -25.34 -7.90
CA VAL A 127 -17.02 -26.23 -7.61
C VAL A 127 -18.35 -25.62 -8.06
N GLU A 128 -18.57 -24.33 -7.80
CA GLU A 128 -19.79 -23.62 -8.19
C GLU A 128 -20.03 -23.64 -9.70
N TYR A 129 -18.96 -23.64 -10.50
CA TYR A 129 -19.02 -23.76 -11.95
C TYR A 129 -18.77 -25.19 -12.47
N GLY A 130 -18.65 -26.19 -11.59
CA GLY A 130 -18.44 -27.61 -11.97
C GLY A 130 -17.09 -27.90 -12.66
N LEU A 131 -16.10 -27.03 -12.48
CA LEU A 131 -14.80 -27.07 -13.14
C LEU A 131 -13.70 -27.74 -12.29
N LEU A 132 -13.99 -28.04 -11.02
CA LEU A 132 -12.99 -28.55 -10.08
C LEU A 132 -12.36 -29.88 -10.54
N GLU A 133 -13.17 -30.85 -10.95
CA GLU A 133 -12.68 -32.17 -11.37
C GLU A 133 -11.79 -32.09 -12.61
N ARG A 134 -12.18 -31.26 -13.58
CA ARG A 134 -11.41 -31.02 -14.81
C ARG A 134 -10.09 -30.32 -14.51
N PHE A 135 -10.11 -29.33 -13.62
CA PHE A 135 -8.92 -28.62 -13.19
C PHE A 135 -7.94 -29.55 -12.46
N ASN A 136 -8.44 -30.38 -11.54
CA ASN A 136 -7.60 -31.35 -10.82
C ASN A 136 -7.00 -32.38 -11.78
N GLY A 137 -7.76 -32.92 -12.72
CA GLY A 137 -7.23 -33.86 -13.73
C GLY A 137 -6.21 -33.24 -14.69
N LEU A 138 -6.27 -31.92 -14.93
CA LEU A 138 -5.26 -31.20 -15.68
C LEU A 138 -3.99 -30.98 -14.83
N VAL A 139 -4.17 -30.51 -13.59
CA VAL A 139 -3.07 -30.29 -12.64
C VAL A 139 -2.31 -31.59 -12.36
N SER A 140 -2.99 -32.73 -12.18
CA SER A 140 -2.31 -34.02 -11.99
C SER A 140 -1.47 -34.45 -13.19
N ARG A 141 -1.95 -34.21 -14.42
CA ARG A 141 -1.20 -34.52 -15.64
C ARG A 141 0.02 -33.62 -15.79
N LEU A 142 -0.12 -32.33 -15.51
CA LEU A 142 0.96 -31.34 -15.61
C LEU A 142 2.00 -31.50 -14.48
N ASN A 143 1.56 -31.81 -13.26
CA ASN A 143 2.46 -32.14 -12.16
C ASN A 143 3.27 -33.42 -12.42
N GLY A 144 2.70 -34.40 -13.13
CA GLY A 144 3.41 -35.62 -13.57
C GLY A 144 4.60 -35.35 -14.50
N VAL A 145 4.66 -34.16 -15.11
CA VAL A 145 5.79 -33.64 -15.89
C VAL A 145 6.41 -32.40 -15.24
N TYR A 146 6.25 -32.25 -13.91
CA TYR A 146 6.88 -31.21 -13.09
C TYR A 146 6.46 -29.75 -13.41
N LEU A 147 5.32 -29.53 -14.08
CA LEU A 147 4.81 -28.20 -14.40
C LEU A 147 3.80 -27.71 -13.34
N ARG A 148 3.96 -26.46 -12.86
CA ARG A 148 3.09 -25.82 -11.86
C ARG A 148 2.09 -24.86 -12.50
N VAL A 149 0.81 -25.00 -12.18
CA VAL A 149 -0.26 -24.10 -12.63
C VAL A 149 -0.63 -23.09 -11.55
N LYS A 150 -0.74 -21.80 -11.92
CA LYS A 150 -1.21 -20.70 -11.06
C LYS A 150 -2.45 -20.08 -11.69
N ILE A 151 -3.53 -19.93 -10.92
CA ILE A 151 -4.77 -19.28 -11.37
C ILE A 151 -4.71 -17.80 -10.98
N GLU A 152 -4.97 -16.92 -11.95
CA GLU A 152 -5.13 -15.47 -11.77
C GLU A 152 -6.37 -14.98 -12.55
N LEU A 153 -6.84 -13.77 -12.23
CA LEU A 153 -7.99 -13.17 -12.90
C LEU A 153 -7.54 -12.42 -14.16
N ASP A 154 -8.16 -12.74 -15.30
CA ASP A 154 -7.94 -12.06 -16.57
C ASP A 154 -8.71 -10.73 -16.61
N LYS A 155 -7.97 -9.63 -16.45
CA LYS A 155 -8.51 -8.28 -16.41
C LYS A 155 -8.94 -7.75 -17.78
N GLU A 156 -8.31 -8.21 -18.87
CA GLU A 156 -8.63 -7.76 -20.23
C GLU A 156 -9.99 -8.31 -20.66
N ARG A 157 -10.26 -9.57 -20.33
CA ARG A 157 -11.55 -10.19 -20.60
C ARG A 157 -12.68 -9.57 -19.77
N ILE A 158 -12.40 -9.16 -18.53
CA ILE A 158 -13.33 -8.38 -17.70
C ILE A 158 -13.67 -7.05 -18.37
N LEU A 159 -12.69 -6.36 -18.96
CA LEU A 159 -12.89 -5.10 -19.67
C LEU A 159 -13.66 -5.27 -20.99
N SER A 160 -13.54 -6.42 -21.66
CA SER A 160 -14.29 -6.73 -22.90
C SER A 160 -15.79 -7.00 -22.68
N GLU A 161 -16.18 -7.52 -21.51
CA GLU A 161 -17.59 -7.79 -21.16
C GLU A 161 -17.95 -7.26 -19.75
N PRO A 162 -17.93 -5.93 -19.56
CA PRO A 162 -17.94 -5.32 -18.23
C PRO A 162 -19.26 -5.58 -17.48
N LEU A 163 -20.40 -5.47 -18.16
CA LEU A 163 -21.72 -5.65 -17.53
C LEU A 163 -21.94 -7.08 -16.97
N LYS A 164 -21.40 -8.10 -17.62
CA LYS A 164 -21.48 -9.49 -17.14
C LYS A 164 -20.53 -9.74 -15.97
N ALA A 165 -19.32 -9.16 -16.01
CA ALA A 165 -18.35 -9.26 -14.93
C ALA A 165 -18.84 -8.56 -13.65
N MET A 166 -19.48 -7.38 -13.79
CA MET A 166 -20.11 -6.67 -12.67
C MET A 166 -21.22 -7.50 -12.01
N LYS A 167 -22.10 -8.12 -12.80
CA LYS A 167 -23.24 -8.90 -12.29
C LYS A 167 -22.84 -10.25 -11.67
N LYS A 168 -21.77 -10.88 -12.17
CA LYS A 168 -21.33 -12.22 -11.71
C LYS A 168 -20.26 -12.18 -10.61
N ILE A 169 -19.41 -11.15 -10.60
CA ILE A 169 -18.20 -11.10 -9.76
C ILE A 169 -18.15 -9.83 -8.90
N GLY A 170 -19.00 -8.82 -9.16
CA GLY A 170 -19.09 -7.61 -8.32
C GLY A 170 -17.92 -6.63 -8.49
N ILE A 171 -17.36 -6.53 -9.69
CA ILE A 171 -16.19 -5.70 -10.01
C ILE A 171 -16.64 -4.25 -10.29
N GLN A 172 -15.88 -3.23 -9.88
CA GLN A 172 -16.13 -1.80 -10.21
C GLN A 172 -15.21 -1.35 -11.36
N MET A 173 -15.72 -0.58 -12.34
CA MET A 173 -14.98 -0.10 -13.51
C MET A 173 -14.99 1.45 -13.59
N ASN A 174 -13.90 2.06 -14.05
CA ASN A 174 -13.79 3.51 -14.32
C ASN A 174 -13.90 3.79 -15.83
N GLU A 175 -14.56 4.88 -16.23
CA GLU A 175 -14.82 5.25 -17.63
C GLU A 175 -13.63 5.95 -18.33
N GLU A 176 -13.61 5.89 -19.67
CA GLU A 176 -12.63 6.54 -20.55
C GLU A 176 -12.78 8.07 -20.51
N ALA A 177 -11.69 8.79 -20.18
CA ALA A 177 -11.66 10.25 -20.18
C ALA A 177 -10.40 10.73 -20.90
N GLU A 178 -10.57 11.62 -21.88
CA GLU A 178 -9.45 12.31 -22.52
C GLU A 178 -8.79 13.26 -21.52
N ARG A 179 -7.48 13.09 -21.34
CA ARG A 179 -6.69 13.90 -20.40
C ARG A 179 -5.53 14.54 -21.16
N LEU A 180 -5.39 15.85 -21.02
CA LEU A 180 -4.23 16.57 -21.50
C LEU A 180 -3.03 16.26 -20.60
N TYR A 181 -2.00 15.63 -21.16
CA TYR A 181 -0.73 15.40 -20.50
C TYR A 181 0.30 16.42 -21.00
N ILE A 182 0.83 17.23 -20.09
CA ILE A 182 1.92 18.17 -20.39
C ILE A 182 3.18 17.58 -19.76
N ALA A 183 4.10 17.10 -20.60
CA ALA A 183 5.40 16.62 -20.19
C ALA A 183 6.47 17.62 -20.69
N PRO A 184 7.09 18.41 -19.80
CA PRO A 184 8.27 19.18 -20.16
C PRO A 184 9.41 18.25 -20.57
N ASN A 185 10.25 18.65 -21.54
CA ASN A 185 11.41 17.86 -21.93
C ASN A 185 12.33 17.65 -20.73
N GLU A 186 12.49 16.40 -20.32
CA GLU A 186 13.50 15.96 -19.37
C GLU A 186 14.71 15.49 -20.17
N THR A 187 15.91 15.82 -19.69
CA THR A 187 17.13 15.22 -20.23
C THR A 187 17.12 13.77 -19.74
N GLU A 188 16.52 12.87 -20.50
CA GLU A 188 16.75 11.43 -20.33
C GLU A 188 18.21 11.19 -20.68
N LEU A 189 19.06 11.18 -19.65
CA LEU A 189 20.41 10.69 -19.74
C LEU A 189 20.31 9.17 -19.87
N GLU A 190 20.20 8.69 -21.11
CA GLU A 190 20.48 7.30 -21.44
C GLU A 190 21.98 7.07 -21.22
N ILE A 191 22.31 6.49 -20.07
CA ILE A 191 23.67 6.02 -19.80
C ILE A 191 23.73 4.60 -20.38
N GLU A 192 24.42 4.45 -21.52
CA GLU A 192 24.82 3.15 -22.02
C GLU A 192 25.82 2.55 -21.04
N ALA A 193 25.43 1.47 -20.37
CA ALA A 193 26.35 0.67 -19.56
C ALA A 193 27.26 -0.10 -20.52
N VAL A 194 28.39 0.52 -20.91
CA VAL A 194 29.46 -0.21 -21.58
C VAL A 194 30.11 -1.11 -20.53
N GLU A 195 30.02 -2.42 -20.71
CA GLU A 195 30.88 -3.36 -19.99
C GLU A 195 32.32 -3.12 -20.44
N ASP A 196 33.05 -2.27 -19.72
CA ASP A 196 34.51 -2.36 -19.74
C ASP A 196 34.88 -3.65 -18.99
N ALA A 197 35.02 -4.71 -19.78
CA ALA A 197 35.68 -5.94 -19.40
C ALA A 197 37.19 -5.68 -19.29
N ALA A 198 37.70 -5.58 -18.06
CA ALA A 198 39.01 -6.08 -17.63
C ALA A 198 39.16 -6.00 -16.11
#